data_AF-A0A7G9WGY1-F1
#
_entry.id   AF-A0A7G9WGY1-F1
#
_cell.length_a   1.000
_cell.length_b   1.000
_cell.length_c   1.000
_cell.angle_alpha   90.00
_cell.angle_beta   90.00
_cell.angle_gamma   90.00
#
_symmetry.space_group_name_H-M   'P 1'
#
loop_
_entity.id
_entity.type
_entity.pdbx_description
1 polymer ?
#
loop_
_entity_poly.entity_id
_entity_poly.type
_entity_poly.pdbx_seq_one_letter_code
_entity_poly.pdbx_strand_id
1 'polypeptide(L)'
;MAFYENIHLEKGMYGTGKNFSQVLEALDNSENYRGTPLEGLDAYQRQLKRFDIHVSGRGSDRVEKFFQTGDSAALFPEYICRAVRQGMEQENLLPSIVATTTQVEGMDYRTITSTPLEEEKKLKTVAEGAAIPQTVVRTQDHLVQLHKRGRMLVASYEALRFQHLDLFTVTLRQIGAYIARAQMGDAVQVLLNGDDGTDKAEEVTAAGAVTYKDLLQVWGKLAPYRMNCLLGGTAAVQQVLGLAEMRDAQAGLNFQGTGKLVAPMGAQLLHVPDVPDGKLIGIDHTCALEMVQAGDVQTEYDKLIDRQLERASISTIAGFTKIFSGAVKVLGYTA
;
A
#
# COMPACT_ATOMS: atom_id res chain seq x y z
N MET A 1 -23.23 26.13 -19.18
CA MET A 1 -23.73 26.39 -17.81
C MET A 1 -23.00 25.45 -16.88
N ALA A 2 -22.39 25.97 -15.81
CA ALA A 2 -21.61 25.17 -14.87
C ALA A 2 -22.55 24.26 -14.06
N PHE A 3 -22.56 22.96 -14.34
CA PHE A 3 -23.43 22.00 -13.66
C PHE A 3 -23.11 21.86 -12.16
N TYR A 4 -21.85 22.11 -11.77
CA TYR A 4 -21.38 21.94 -10.39
C TYR A 4 -22.00 22.94 -9.39
N GLU A 5 -22.47 24.11 -9.82
CA GLU A 5 -22.98 25.18 -8.95
C GLU A 5 -24.37 24.89 -8.37
N ASN A 6 -25.10 23.93 -8.92
CA ASN A 6 -26.49 23.61 -8.55
C ASN A 6 -26.63 22.24 -7.87
N ILE A 7 -25.52 21.59 -7.51
CA ILE A 7 -25.54 20.27 -6.87
C ILE A 7 -25.83 20.43 -5.39
N HIS A 8 -26.88 19.79 -4.90
CA HIS A 8 -27.13 19.74 -3.46
C HIS A 8 -26.28 18.64 -2.83
N LEU A 9 -25.49 18.98 -1.83
CA LEU A 9 -24.57 18.04 -1.18
C LEU A 9 -25.13 17.60 0.17
N GLU A 10 -25.27 16.30 0.34
CA GLU A 10 -25.85 15.73 1.56
C GLU A 10 -25.01 14.58 2.10
N LYS A 11 -25.07 14.35 3.42
CA LYS A 11 -24.41 13.20 4.07
C LYS A 11 -24.90 11.85 3.54
N GLY A 12 -26.13 11.77 3.02
CA GLY A 12 -26.69 10.55 2.45
C GLY A 12 -25.91 10.00 1.25
N MET A 13 -25.09 10.84 0.59
CA MET A 13 -24.28 10.42 -0.55
C MET A 13 -23.21 9.37 -0.19
N TYR A 14 -22.73 9.34 1.05
CA TYR A 14 -21.74 8.37 1.53
C TYR A 14 -22.31 6.95 1.74
N GLY A 15 -23.64 6.78 1.77
CA GLY A 15 -24.31 5.51 2.04
C GLY A 15 -24.69 4.70 0.80
N THR A 16 -24.29 5.13 -0.40
CA THR A 16 -24.77 4.58 -1.67
C THR A 16 -23.96 3.39 -2.20
N GLY A 17 -23.02 2.86 -1.41
CA GLY A 17 -22.09 1.79 -1.83
C GLY A 17 -21.01 2.24 -2.82
N LYS A 18 -20.98 3.52 -3.19
CA LYS A 18 -19.95 4.15 -4.01
C LYS A 18 -19.19 5.19 -3.19
N ASN A 19 -17.94 5.45 -3.53
CA ASN A 19 -17.17 6.52 -2.90
C ASN A 19 -17.80 7.88 -3.25
N PHE A 20 -17.76 8.84 -2.33
CA PHE A 20 -18.41 10.15 -2.50
C PHE A 20 -17.94 10.87 -3.78
N SER A 21 -16.64 10.78 -4.08
CA SER A 21 -16.09 11.27 -5.36
C SER A 21 -16.73 10.65 -6.60
N GLN A 22 -17.05 9.35 -6.59
CA GLN A 22 -17.71 8.68 -7.71
C GLN A 22 -19.18 9.12 -7.85
N VAL A 23 -19.86 9.38 -6.74
CA VAL A 23 -21.21 9.94 -6.72
C VAL A 23 -21.20 11.35 -7.33
N LEU A 24 -20.24 12.18 -6.92
CA LEU A 24 -20.06 13.51 -7.49
C LEU A 24 -19.74 13.46 -8.98
N GLU A 25 -18.88 12.54 -9.40
CA GLU A 25 -18.50 12.39 -10.82
C GLU A 25 -19.68 11.92 -11.68
N ALA A 26 -20.61 11.13 -11.12
CA ALA A 26 -21.84 10.74 -11.79
C ALA A 26 -22.82 11.92 -11.97
N LEU A 27 -22.83 12.87 -11.02
CA LEU A 27 -23.66 14.07 -11.07
C LEU A 27 -23.02 15.20 -11.90
N ASP A 28 -21.70 15.32 -11.86
CA ASP A 28 -20.88 16.35 -12.51
C ASP A 28 -19.71 15.73 -13.25
N ASN A 29 -19.97 15.11 -14.40
CA ASN A 29 -18.93 14.44 -15.16
C ASN A 29 -17.85 15.44 -15.64
N SER A 30 -16.58 15.13 -15.38
CA SER A 30 -15.40 15.91 -15.76
C SER A 30 -15.28 16.09 -17.28
N GLU A 31 -15.76 15.13 -18.08
CA GLU A 31 -15.78 15.23 -19.55
C GLU A 31 -16.56 16.45 -20.06
N ASN A 32 -17.57 16.91 -19.29
CA ASN A 32 -18.37 18.09 -19.66
C ASN A 32 -17.56 19.41 -19.61
N TYR A 33 -16.34 19.38 -19.08
CA TYR A 33 -15.50 20.57 -18.84
C TYR A 33 -14.22 20.57 -19.68
N ARG A 34 -14.08 19.63 -20.61
CA ARG A 34 -12.98 19.60 -21.58
C ARG A 34 -12.95 20.89 -22.41
N GLY A 35 -11.79 21.52 -22.53
CA GLY A 35 -11.63 22.82 -23.20
C GLY A 35 -12.12 24.03 -22.42
N THR A 36 -12.50 23.86 -21.14
CA THR A 36 -12.88 24.98 -20.25
C THR A 36 -11.76 25.31 -19.27
N PRO A 37 -11.77 26.49 -18.60
CA PRO A 37 -10.81 26.80 -17.54
C PRO A 37 -10.87 25.88 -16.31
N LEU A 38 -11.85 24.97 -16.26
CA LEU A 38 -12.03 23.97 -15.21
C LEU A 38 -11.57 22.58 -15.65
N GLU A 39 -11.01 22.47 -16.86
CA GLU A 39 -10.36 21.24 -17.32
C GLU A 39 -9.22 20.84 -16.36
N GLY A 40 -9.19 19.57 -15.96
CA GLY A 40 -8.22 19.03 -15.01
C GLY A 40 -8.62 19.10 -13.54
N LEU A 41 -9.75 19.71 -13.19
CA LEU A 41 -10.33 19.62 -11.85
C LEU A 41 -11.36 18.48 -11.79
N ASP A 42 -11.26 17.62 -10.79
CA ASP A 42 -12.28 16.58 -10.55
C ASP A 42 -13.57 17.17 -9.97
N ALA A 43 -14.65 16.37 -9.88
CA ALA A 43 -15.94 16.85 -9.37
C ALA A 43 -15.85 17.41 -7.94
N TYR A 44 -15.01 16.83 -7.10
CA TYR A 44 -14.82 17.27 -5.72
C TYR A 44 -14.07 18.61 -5.62
N GLN A 45 -13.01 18.80 -6.39
CA GLN A 45 -12.23 20.03 -6.47
C GLN A 45 -13.07 21.18 -7.03
N ARG A 46 -13.99 20.89 -7.97
CA ARG A 46 -14.98 21.86 -8.44
C ARG A 46 -15.94 22.27 -7.31
N GLN A 47 -16.38 21.35 -6.46
CA GLN A 47 -17.14 21.71 -5.26
C GLN A 47 -16.32 22.52 -4.25
N LEU A 48 -15.04 22.18 -4.01
CA LEU A 48 -14.18 23.03 -3.17
C LEU A 48 -14.07 24.45 -3.73
N LYS A 49 -13.90 24.59 -5.06
CA LYS A 49 -13.85 25.89 -5.73
C LYS A 49 -15.16 26.66 -5.59
N ARG A 50 -16.32 25.99 -5.69
CA ARG A 50 -17.65 26.59 -5.50
C ARG A 50 -17.80 27.25 -4.12
N PHE A 51 -17.30 26.59 -3.07
CA PHE A 51 -17.34 27.10 -1.70
C PHE A 51 -16.08 27.89 -1.31
N ASP A 52 -15.21 28.20 -2.27
CA ASP A 52 -13.96 28.94 -2.07
C ASP A 52 -13.00 28.27 -1.06
N ILE A 53 -13.04 26.95 -0.88
CA ILE A 53 -12.24 26.25 0.14
C ILE A 53 -10.85 25.92 -0.40
N HIS A 54 -9.82 26.55 0.17
CA HIS A 54 -8.42 26.30 -0.13
C HIS A 54 -7.79 25.34 0.90
N VAL A 55 -7.58 24.09 0.49
CA VAL A 55 -7.07 23.03 1.37
C VAL A 55 -5.55 23.06 1.59
N SER A 56 -4.78 23.73 0.72
CA SER A 56 -3.31 23.73 0.75
C SER A 56 -2.70 25.04 0.27
N GLY A 57 -1.47 25.34 0.71
CA GLY A 57 -0.69 26.49 0.25
C GLY A 57 -0.76 27.71 1.18
N ARG A 58 -0.10 28.80 0.78
CA ARG A 58 0.04 30.05 1.58
C ARG A 58 -1.29 30.70 1.97
N GLY A 59 -2.36 30.44 1.23
CA GLY A 59 -3.72 30.91 1.51
C GLY A 59 -4.63 29.81 2.07
N SER A 60 -4.10 28.76 2.68
CA SER A 60 -4.92 27.66 3.19
C SER A 60 -5.92 28.16 4.24
N ASP A 61 -7.18 27.79 4.03
CA ASP A 61 -8.28 28.16 4.89
C ASP A 61 -8.25 27.37 6.20
N ARG A 62 -9.07 27.81 7.15
CA ARG A 62 -9.32 27.06 8.39
C ARG A 62 -10.36 25.97 8.16
N VAL A 63 -10.32 24.93 8.99
CA VAL A 63 -11.31 23.84 8.97
C VAL A 63 -12.74 24.37 9.09
N GLU A 64 -12.95 25.46 9.84
CA GLU A 64 -14.24 26.13 9.95
C GLU A 64 -14.92 26.47 8.62
N LYS A 65 -14.17 26.69 7.53
CA LYS A 65 -14.73 27.01 6.21
C LYS A 65 -15.60 25.89 5.64
N PHE A 66 -15.30 24.63 5.96
CA PHE A 66 -16.18 23.50 5.62
C PHE A 66 -17.53 23.57 6.30
N PHE A 67 -17.63 24.22 7.47
CA PHE A 67 -18.83 24.21 8.29
C PHE A 67 -19.65 25.51 8.20
N GLN A 68 -19.42 26.33 7.17
CA GLN A 68 -20.21 27.54 6.92
C GLN A 68 -21.61 27.24 6.40
N THR A 69 -21.78 26.16 5.62
CA THR A 69 -23.07 25.72 5.08
C THR A 69 -23.27 24.22 5.27
N GLY A 70 -24.52 23.74 5.17
CA GLY A 70 -24.83 22.30 5.22
C GLY A 70 -24.15 21.54 4.07
N ASP A 71 -24.20 22.10 2.86
CA ASP A 71 -23.64 21.52 1.65
C ASP A 71 -22.10 21.43 1.71
N SER A 72 -21.43 22.49 2.17
CA SER A 72 -19.97 22.45 2.34
C SER A 72 -19.52 21.45 3.42
N ALA A 73 -20.33 21.24 4.46
CA ALA A 73 -20.00 20.31 5.54
C ALA A 73 -20.03 18.85 5.06
N ALA A 74 -20.79 18.54 4.01
CA ALA A 74 -20.81 17.23 3.38
C ALA A 74 -19.49 16.90 2.66
N LEU A 75 -18.64 17.88 2.34
CA LEU A 75 -17.33 17.66 1.69
C LEU A 75 -16.24 17.21 2.69
N PHE A 76 -16.41 17.49 3.98
CA PHE A 76 -15.35 17.30 4.97
C PHE A 76 -14.90 15.84 5.17
N PRO A 77 -15.79 14.83 5.21
CA PRO A 77 -15.35 13.43 5.31
C PRO A 77 -14.51 12.97 4.10
N GLU A 78 -14.89 13.39 2.88
CA GLU A 78 -14.11 13.09 1.67
C GLU A 78 -12.74 13.80 1.68
N TYR A 79 -12.67 15.04 2.18
CA TYR A 79 -11.38 15.71 2.42
C TYR A 79 -10.45 14.86 3.29
N ILE A 80 -10.96 14.33 4.41
CA ILE A 80 -10.19 13.47 5.32
C ILE A 80 -9.73 12.21 4.58
N CYS A 81 -10.64 11.52 3.90
CA CYS A 81 -10.34 10.29 3.16
C CYS A 81 -9.24 10.51 2.12
N ARG A 82 -9.33 11.60 1.34
CA ARG A 82 -8.33 11.96 0.33
C ARG A 82 -6.96 12.29 0.94
N ALA A 83 -6.92 13.07 2.02
CA ALA A 83 -5.66 13.41 2.69
C ALA A 83 -4.97 12.17 3.27
N VAL A 84 -5.74 11.23 3.83
CA VAL A 84 -5.20 9.97 4.35
C VAL A 84 -4.75 9.05 3.23
N ARG A 85 -5.55 8.88 2.16
CA ARG A 85 -5.18 8.08 0.98
C ARG A 85 -3.87 8.60 0.37
N GLN A 86 -3.73 9.91 0.22
CA GLN A 86 -2.49 10.51 -0.24
C GLN A 86 -1.29 10.17 0.66
N GLY A 87 -1.48 10.18 1.98
CA GLY A 87 -0.45 9.77 2.93
C GLY A 87 -0.09 8.29 2.82
N MET A 88 -1.08 7.43 2.57
CA MET A 88 -0.84 6.01 2.31
C MET A 88 -0.04 5.82 1.02
N GLU A 89 -0.45 6.45 -0.09
CA GLU A 89 0.21 6.36 -1.40
C GLU A 89 1.67 6.82 -1.36
N GLN A 90 1.95 7.91 -0.63
CA GLN A 90 3.32 8.45 -0.48
C GLN A 90 4.28 7.47 0.21
N GLU A 91 3.79 6.64 1.12
CA GLU A 91 4.57 5.67 1.88
C GLU A 91 4.39 4.23 1.35
N ASN A 92 3.63 4.04 0.26
CA ASN A 92 3.23 2.71 -0.18
C ASN A 92 4.36 1.97 -0.92
N LEU A 93 5.05 1.09 -0.21
CA LEU A 93 6.07 0.19 -0.79
C LEU A 93 5.48 -1.15 -1.27
N LEU A 94 4.22 -1.47 -0.95
CA LEU A 94 3.58 -2.75 -1.28
C LEU A 94 3.61 -3.10 -2.79
N PRO A 95 3.41 -2.15 -3.73
CA PRO A 95 3.49 -2.45 -5.16
C PRO A 95 4.86 -2.95 -5.63
N SER A 96 5.92 -2.74 -4.84
CA SER A 96 7.26 -3.22 -5.15
C SER A 96 7.52 -4.65 -4.66
N ILE A 97 6.61 -5.23 -3.86
CA ILE A 97 6.75 -6.58 -3.28
C ILE A 97 5.59 -7.52 -3.63
N VAL A 98 4.42 -6.96 -3.98
CA VAL A 98 3.21 -7.71 -4.33
C VAL A 98 3.18 -7.99 -5.83
N ALA A 99 2.84 -9.22 -6.19
CA ALA A 99 2.66 -9.67 -7.57
C ALA A 99 1.31 -9.22 -8.15
N THR A 100 0.25 -9.34 -7.36
CA THR A 100 -1.11 -8.95 -7.76
C THR A 100 -1.94 -8.52 -6.55
N THR A 101 -2.87 -7.59 -6.80
CA THR A 101 -3.85 -7.14 -5.80
C THR A 101 -5.24 -7.62 -6.21
N THR A 102 -5.88 -8.38 -5.34
CA THR A 102 -7.24 -8.89 -5.54
C THR A 102 -8.22 -8.11 -4.68
N GLN A 103 -9.22 -7.50 -5.30
CA GLN A 103 -10.30 -6.80 -4.61
C GLN A 103 -11.42 -7.78 -4.28
N VAL A 104 -11.87 -7.79 -3.02
CA VAL A 104 -12.94 -8.66 -2.53
C VAL A 104 -14.03 -7.83 -1.83
N GLU A 105 -15.27 -8.31 -1.91
CA GLU A 105 -16.41 -7.65 -1.25
C GLU A 105 -16.66 -8.20 0.17
N GLY A 106 -16.10 -9.37 0.49
CA GLY A 106 -16.29 -10.07 1.77
C GLY A 106 -14.98 -10.33 2.52
N MET A 107 -15.11 -10.80 3.76
CA MET A 107 -13.96 -11.14 4.61
C MET A 107 -13.36 -12.52 4.32
N ASP A 108 -14.12 -13.37 3.62
CA ASP A 108 -13.73 -14.73 3.29
C ASP A 108 -13.15 -14.78 1.87
N TYR A 109 -11.85 -15.02 1.77
CA TYR A 109 -11.19 -15.23 0.49
C TYR A 109 -10.21 -16.41 0.57
N ARG A 110 -10.22 -17.24 -0.47
CA ARG A 110 -9.26 -18.32 -0.67
C ARG A 110 -8.49 -18.04 -1.94
N THR A 111 -7.16 -17.97 -1.83
CA THR A 111 -6.31 -17.81 -3.00
C THR A 111 -6.19 -19.11 -3.79
N ILE A 112 -5.73 -18.99 -5.03
CA ILE A 112 -5.33 -20.11 -5.87
C ILE A 112 -3.84 -20.41 -5.64
N THR A 113 -3.52 -21.69 -5.54
CA THR A 113 -2.16 -22.18 -5.54
C THR A 113 -1.98 -23.23 -6.63
N SER A 114 -0.79 -23.24 -7.21
CA SER A 114 -0.39 -24.23 -8.21
C SER A 114 1.05 -24.59 -7.94
N THR A 115 1.28 -25.63 -7.15
CA THR A 115 2.60 -26.20 -6.90
C THR A 115 2.76 -27.49 -7.70
N PRO A 116 3.02 -27.41 -9.03
CA PRO A 116 3.33 -28.61 -9.81
C PRO A 116 4.61 -29.24 -9.25
N LEU A 117 4.67 -30.58 -9.28
CA LEU A 117 5.86 -31.33 -8.91
C LEU A 117 7.03 -30.91 -9.81
N GLU A 118 8.29 -30.99 -9.34
CA GLU A 118 9.46 -30.57 -10.14
C GLU A 118 9.53 -31.26 -11.51
N GLU A 119 9.06 -32.51 -11.59
CA GLU A 119 8.98 -33.26 -12.84
C GLU A 119 7.86 -32.77 -13.79
N GLU A 120 6.78 -32.18 -13.26
CA GLU A 120 5.69 -31.58 -14.02
C GLU A 120 6.04 -30.17 -14.53
N LYS A 121 6.95 -29.46 -13.84
CA LYS A 121 7.52 -28.18 -14.31
C LYS A 121 8.39 -28.35 -15.54
N LYS A 122 8.96 -29.54 -15.75
CA LYS A 122 9.75 -29.85 -16.95
C LYS A 122 8.78 -30.12 -18.10
N LEU A 123 8.61 -29.11 -18.97
CA LEU A 123 7.87 -29.25 -20.23
C LEU A 123 8.63 -30.21 -21.16
N LYS A 124 8.37 -31.51 -21.02
CA LYS A 124 8.96 -32.56 -21.85
C LYS A 124 8.32 -32.54 -23.24
N THR A 125 9.10 -32.76 -24.30
CA THR A 125 8.58 -32.93 -25.65
C THR A 125 7.64 -34.13 -25.68
N VAL A 126 6.38 -33.91 -26.03
CA VAL A 126 5.35 -34.94 -26.03
C VAL A 126 5.29 -35.56 -27.43
N ALA A 127 5.48 -36.87 -27.54
CA ALA A 127 5.29 -37.59 -28.80
C ALA A 127 3.80 -37.64 -29.17
N GLU A 128 3.50 -37.82 -30.45
CA GLU A 128 2.12 -37.96 -30.94
C GLU A 128 1.42 -39.13 -30.21
N GLY A 129 0.30 -38.83 -29.52
CA GLY A 129 -0.46 -39.80 -28.71
C GLY A 129 -0.04 -39.94 -27.23
N ALA A 130 1.03 -39.29 -26.78
CA ALA A 130 1.43 -39.29 -25.37
C ALA A 130 0.64 -38.25 -24.55
N ALA A 131 0.47 -38.53 -23.25
CA ALA A 131 -0.24 -37.65 -22.33
C ALA A 131 0.56 -36.34 -22.11
N ILE A 132 -0.10 -35.20 -22.33
CA ILE A 132 0.47 -33.88 -22.08
C ILE A 132 0.58 -33.66 -20.57
N PRO A 133 1.73 -33.17 -20.05
CA PRO A 133 1.86 -32.81 -18.63
C PRO A 133 0.75 -31.85 -18.21
N GLN A 134 0.03 -32.19 -17.14
CA GLN A 134 -1.04 -31.37 -16.60
C GLN A 134 -0.53 -30.58 -15.40
N THR A 135 -0.88 -29.31 -15.31
CA THR A 135 -0.67 -28.49 -14.12
C THR A 135 -2.02 -28.28 -13.45
N VAL A 136 -2.17 -28.75 -12.21
CA VAL A 136 -3.43 -28.62 -11.46
C VAL A 136 -3.37 -27.36 -10.62
N VAL A 137 -4.26 -26.42 -10.91
CA VAL A 137 -4.50 -25.24 -10.07
C VAL A 137 -5.57 -25.62 -9.04
N ARG A 138 -5.31 -25.39 -7.75
CA ARG A 138 -6.24 -25.66 -6.65
C ARG A 138 -6.47 -24.39 -5.85
N THR A 139 -7.62 -24.25 -5.21
CA THR A 139 -7.79 -23.26 -4.15
C THR A 139 -7.05 -23.74 -2.89
N GLN A 140 -6.47 -22.82 -2.13
CA GLN A 140 -5.94 -23.15 -0.82
C GLN A 140 -7.05 -23.64 0.12
N ASP A 141 -6.65 -24.47 1.10
CA ASP A 141 -7.58 -25.06 2.06
C ASP A 141 -7.98 -24.08 3.18
N HIS A 142 -7.13 -23.08 3.45
CA HIS A 142 -7.36 -22.04 4.46
C HIS A 142 -7.77 -20.69 3.86
N LEU A 143 -8.34 -19.84 4.70
CA LEU A 143 -8.72 -18.46 4.35
C LEU A 143 -7.54 -17.51 4.55
N VAL A 144 -7.40 -16.54 3.64
CA VAL A 144 -6.46 -15.44 3.81
C VAL A 144 -6.93 -14.57 4.98
N GLN A 145 -6.06 -14.34 5.96
CA GLN A 145 -6.39 -13.50 7.10
C GLN A 145 -6.39 -12.02 6.70
N LEU A 146 -7.55 -11.39 6.74
CA LEU A 146 -7.70 -9.96 6.50
C LEU A 146 -7.60 -9.19 7.82
N HIS A 147 -6.72 -8.20 7.87
CA HIS A 147 -6.54 -7.32 9.02
C HIS A 147 -7.16 -5.95 8.76
N LYS A 148 -8.05 -5.52 9.66
CA LYS A 148 -8.57 -4.14 9.69
C LYS A 148 -7.54 -3.24 10.36
N ARG A 149 -6.84 -2.44 9.58
CA ARG A 149 -5.90 -1.40 10.06
C ARG A 149 -6.59 -0.04 9.99
N GLY A 150 -6.59 0.69 11.10
CA GLY A 150 -7.26 1.97 11.16
C GLY A 150 -6.94 2.76 12.41
N ARG A 151 -7.32 4.03 12.42
CA ARG A 151 -7.11 4.92 13.56
C ARG A 151 -8.31 5.85 13.71
N MET A 152 -8.70 6.08 14.96
CA MET A 152 -9.72 7.09 15.29
C MET A 152 -9.03 8.42 15.60
N LEU A 153 -9.42 9.45 14.89
CA LEU A 153 -9.10 10.84 15.22
C LEU A 153 -10.18 11.36 16.17
N VAL A 154 -9.75 11.83 17.34
CA VAL A 154 -10.62 12.45 18.34
C VAL A 154 -10.06 13.83 18.64
N ALA A 155 -10.84 14.86 18.35
CA ALA A 155 -10.49 16.24 18.67
C ALA A 155 -11.72 16.98 19.20
N SER A 156 -11.49 17.98 20.05
CA SER A 156 -12.56 18.91 20.41
C SER A 156 -12.91 19.79 19.21
N TYR A 157 -14.17 20.19 19.16
CA TYR A 157 -14.72 21.00 18.08
C TYR A 157 -13.93 22.30 17.87
N GLU A 158 -13.64 23.00 18.97
CA GLU A 158 -12.88 24.24 18.96
C GLU A 158 -11.44 24.03 18.51
N ALA A 159 -10.79 22.95 18.99
CA ALA A 159 -9.41 22.67 18.64
C ALA A 159 -9.23 22.38 17.16
N LEU A 160 -10.22 21.78 16.51
CA LEU A 160 -10.18 21.43 15.09
C LEU A 160 -10.55 22.61 14.18
N ARG A 161 -11.62 23.35 14.51
CA ARG A 161 -12.16 24.44 13.66
C ARG A 161 -11.15 25.53 13.33
N PHE A 162 -10.32 25.92 14.30
CA PHE A 162 -9.39 27.03 14.14
C PHE A 162 -8.04 26.64 13.51
N GLN A 163 -7.80 25.36 13.24
CA GLN A 163 -6.57 24.93 12.58
C GLN A 163 -6.62 25.23 11.09
N HIS A 164 -5.45 25.58 10.54
CA HIS A 164 -5.26 25.63 9.11
C HIS A 164 -5.34 24.24 8.51
N LEU A 165 -6.04 24.14 7.36
CA LEU A 165 -6.22 22.89 6.64
C LEU A 165 -4.88 22.26 6.23
N ASP A 166 -3.87 23.05 5.93
CA ASP A 166 -2.55 22.54 5.53
C ASP A 166 -1.86 21.76 6.66
N LEU A 167 -1.80 22.33 7.88
CA LEU A 167 -1.25 21.64 9.06
C LEU A 167 -2.06 20.38 9.39
N PHE A 168 -3.38 20.48 9.30
CA PHE A 168 -4.27 19.36 9.54
C PHE A 168 -4.07 18.25 8.50
N THR A 169 -3.88 18.60 7.22
CA THR A 169 -3.55 17.68 6.12
C THR A 169 -2.28 16.90 6.42
N VAL A 170 -1.24 17.55 6.95
CA VAL A 170 0.03 16.87 7.32
C VAL A 170 -0.24 15.78 8.36
N THR A 171 -1.06 16.05 9.37
CA THR A 171 -1.40 15.06 10.40
C THR A 171 -2.21 13.90 9.81
N LEU A 172 -3.16 14.19 8.91
CA LEU A 172 -3.93 13.15 8.22
C LEU A 172 -3.06 12.28 7.30
N ARG A 173 -2.14 12.89 6.54
CA ARG A 173 -1.15 12.15 5.74
C ARG A 173 -0.29 11.23 6.62
N GLN A 174 0.13 11.71 7.78
CA GLN A 174 0.90 10.90 8.72
C GLN A 174 0.10 9.69 9.25
N ILE A 175 -1.21 9.83 9.46
CA ILE A 175 -2.10 8.70 9.79
C ILE A 175 -2.11 7.68 8.64
N GLY A 176 -2.22 8.15 7.39
CA GLY A 176 -2.13 7.29 6.21
C GLY A 176 -0.81 6.55 6.12
N ALA A 177 0.31 7.24 6.33
CA ALA A 177 1.64 6.62 6.35
C ALA A 177 1.75 5.52 7.42
N TYR A 178 1.16 5.71 8.60
CA TYR A 178 1.14 4.66 9.63
C TYR A 178 0.33 3.43 9.22
N ILE A 179 -0.78 3.61 8.49
CA ILE A 179 -1.58 2.49 7.96
C ILE A 179 -0.77 1.72 6.93
N ALA A 180 -0.13 2.42 5.98
CA ALA A 180 0.71 1.79 4.96
C ALA A 180 1.89 1.01 5.57
N ARG A 181 2.56 1.57 6.58
CA ARG A 181 3.63 0.86 7.32
C ARG A 181 3.10 -0.37 8.05
N ALA A 182 1.95 -0.28 8.71
CA ALA A 182 1.35 -1.44 9.37
C ALA A 182 1.02 -2.56 8.37
N GLN A 183 0.47 -2.22 7.19
CA GLN A 183 0.24 -3.18 6.12
C GLN A 183 1.54 -3.78 5.57
N MET A 184 2.61 -2.99 5.47
CA MET A 184 3.94 -3.49 5.09
C MET A 184 4.48 -4.47 6.13
N GLY A 185 4.31 -4.19 7.43
CA GLY A 185 4.64 -5.12 8.51
C GLY A 185 3.87 -6.43 8.40
N ASP A 186 2.57 -6.37 8.10
CA ASP A 186 1.73 -7.57 7.87
C ASP A 186 2.25 -8.38 6.68
N ALA A 187 2.61 -7.73 5.57
CA ALA A 187 3.22 -8.37 4.41
C ALA A 187 4.56 -9.05 4.76
N VAL A 188 5.42 -8.39 5.54
CA VAL A 188 6.70 -8.96 6.00
C VAL A 188 6.48 -10.20 6.86
N GLN A 189 5.50 -10.18 7.77
CA GLN A 189 5.19 -11.35 8.60
C GLN A 189 4.72 -12.53 7.76
N VAL A 190 3.87 -12.28 6.76
CA VAL A 190 3.44 -13.33 5.82
C VAL A 190 4.60 -13.83 4.98
N LEU A 191 5.50 -12.96 4.50
CA LEU A 191 6.70 -13.39 3.77
C LEU A 191 7.56 -14.34 4.61
N LEU A 192 7.76 -14.02 5.89
CA LEU A 192 8.59 -14.81 6.81
C LEU A 192 7.92 -16.14 7.22
N ASN A 193 6.66 -16.10 7.64
CA ASN A 193 6.02 -17.21 8.35
C ASN A 193 4.95 -17.95 7.53
N GLY A 194 4.48 -17.37 6.42
CA GLY A 194 3.22 -17.81 5.79
C GLY A 194 2.02 -17.07 6.36
N ASP A 195 0.91 -17.12 5.66
CA ASP A 195 -0.37 -16.54 6.08
C ASP A 195 -1.06 -17.38 7.18
N ASP A 196 -0.82 -18.68 7.21
CA ASP A 196 -1.24 -19.62 8.26
C ASP A 196 -0.14 -19.93 9.30
N GLY A 197 1.06 -19.39 9.11
CA GLY A 197 2.23 -19.63 9.96
C GLY A 197 2.95 -20.97 9.73
N THR A 198 2.51 -21.78 8.76
CA THR A 198 3.10 -23.10 8.48
C THR A 198 4.11 -23.06 7.34
N ASP A 199 3.94 -22.15 6.38
CA ASP A 199 4.85 -21.94 5.26
C ASP A 199 5.99 -20.99 5.63
N LYS A 200 6.98 -21.44 6.42
CA LYS A 200 8.14 -20.60 6.75
C LYS A 200 9.10 -20.46 5.56
N ALA A 201 9.58 -19.25 5.31
CA ALA A 201 10.59 -19.02 4.28
C ALA A 201 11.90 -19.75 4.61
N GLU A 202 12.55 -20.34 3.60
CA GLU A 202 13.83 -21.01 3.77
C GLU A 202 14.90 -19.99 4.18
N GLU A 203 15.61 -20.30 5.27
CA GLU A 203 16.63 -19.44 5.84
C GLU A 203 18.04 -19.91 5.42
N VAL A 204 18.82 -18.97 4.88
CA VAL A 204 20.24 -19.08 4.61
C VAL A 204 20.97 -18.40 5.75
N THR A 205 21.84 -19.11 6.46
CA THR A 205 22.56 -18.54 7.62
C THR A 205 23.93 -18.01 7.20
N ALA A 206 24.19 -16.74 7.46
CA ALA A 206 25.51 -16.12 7.32
C ALA A 206 26.39 -16.43 8.54
N ALA A 207 27.69 -16.55 8.33
CA ALA A 207 28.67 -16.70 9.40
C ALA A 207 29.13 -15.31 9.89
N GLY A 208 28.26 -14.60 10.62
CA GLY A 208 28.53 -13.26 11.14
C GLY A 208 27.76 -12.15 10.40
N ALA A 209 28.43 -11.02 10.14
CA ALA A 209 27.87 -9.90 9.40
C ALA A 209 27.63 -10.26 7.93
N VAL A 210 26.69 -9.55 7.28
CA VAL A 210 26.33 -9.79 5.88
C VAL A 210 27.55 -9.59 4.98
N THR A 211 27.92 -10.62 4.21
CA THR A 211 28.95 -10.54 3.17
C THR A 211 28.34 -10.62 1.77
N TYR A 212 29.09 -10.17 0.75
CA TYR A 212 28.65 -10.31 -0.65
C TYR A 212 28.42 -11.77 -1.05
N LYS A 213 29.20 -12.70 -0.50
CA LYS A 213 29.04 -14.14 -0.73
C LYS A 213 27.69 -14.65 -0.22
N ASP A 214 27.21 -14.12 0.90
CA ASP A 214 25.91 -14.52 1.46
C ASP A 214 24.76 -14.04 0.58
N LEU A 215 24.87 -12.83 0.01
CA LEU A 215 23.91 -12.34 -0.99
C LEU A 215 23.88 -13.22 -2.25
N LEU A 216 25.05 -13.67 -2.72
CA LEU A 216 25.14 -14.62 -3.84
C LEU A 216 24.48 -15.97 -3.51
N GLN A 217 24.58 -16.44 -2.27
CA GLN A 217 23.94 -17.68 -1.83
C GLN A 217 22.41 -17.56 -1.85
N VAL A 218 21.87 -16.46 -1.34
CA VAL A 218 20.42 -16.18 -1.39
C VAL A 218 19.95 -16.11 -2.83
N TRP A 219 20.66 -15.38 -3.68
CA TRP A 219 20.35 -15.27 -5.10
C TRP A 219 20.35 -16.64 -5.80
N GLY A 220 21.37 -17.47 -5.54
CA GLY A 220 21.47 -18.81 -6.12
C GLY A 220 20.38 -19.76 -5.62
N LYS A 221 20.00 -19.63 -4.34
CA LYS A 221 18.91 -20.42 -3.72
C LYS A 221 17.52 -20.00 -4.19
N LEU A 222 17.38 -18.82 -4.78
CA LEU A 222 16.10 -18.39 -5.35
C LEU A 222 15.78 -19.09 -6.66
N ALA A 223 16.76 -19.68 -7.37
CA ALA A 223 16.52 -20.39 -8.62
C ALA A 223 15.46 -21.49 -8.43
N PRO A 224 14.43 -21.57 -9.30
CA PRO A 224 14.29 -20.96 -10.63
C PRO A 224 13.74 -19.52 -10.68
N TYR A 225 13.39 -18.92 -9.54
CA TYR A 225 12.87 -17.55 -9.43
C TYR A 225 14.00 -16.51 -9.48
N ARG A 226 13.65 -15.24 -9.68
CA ARG A 226 14.61 -14.13 -9.81
C ARG A 226 14.56 -13.23 -8.60
N MET A 227 15.71 -13.01 -7.97
CA MET A 227 15.83 -12.03 -6.89
C MET A 227 15.78 -10.62 -7.48
N ASN A 228 14.62 -9.97 -7.40
CA ASN A 228 14.37 -8.65 -7.95
C ASN A 228 14.10 -7.60 -6.87
N CYS A 229 13.81 -8.03 -5.64
CA CYS A 229 13.62 -7.15 -4.51
C CYS A 229 14.28 -7.75 -3.26
N LEU A 230 14.90 -6.88 -2.48
CA LEU A 230 15.59 -7.22 -1.24
C LEU A 230 15.06 -6.31 -0.13
N LEU A 231 14.50 -6.89 0.91
CA LEU A 231 13.92 -6.16 2.05
C LEU A 231 14.87 -6.24 3.24
N GLY A 232 15.16 -5.10 3.84
CA GLY A 232 15.98 -5.04 5.05
C GLY A 232 15.53 -3.95 6.01
N GLY A 233 15.69 -4.24 7.30
CA GLY A 233 15.61 -3.23 8.35
C GLY A 233 16.77 -2.24 8.24
N THR A 234 16.76 -1.20 9.08
CA THR A 234 17.76 -0.13 9.04
C THR A 234 19.20 -0.66 9.15
N ALA A 235 19.46 -1.58 10.09
CA ALA A 235 20.78 -2.16 10.28
C ALA A 235 21.22 -3.02 9.08
N ALA A 236 20.32 -3.82 8.53
CA ALA A 236 20.59 -4.67 7.36
C ALA A 236 20.95 -3.82 6.13
N VAL A 237 20.17 -2.77 5.86
CA VAL A 237 20.41 -1.83 4.75
C VAL A 237 21.76 -1.14 4.91
N GLN A 238 22.11 -0.69 6.12
CA GLN A 238 23.42 -0.09 6.39
C GLN A 238 24.58 -1.05 6.11
N GLN A 239 24.46 -2.33 6.51
CA GLN A 239 25.49 -3.33 6.23
C GLN A 239 25.64 -3.60 4.73
N VAL A 240 24.53 -3.74 4.00
CA VAL A 240 24.54 -3.97 2.54
C VAL A 240 25.17 -2.79 1.80
N LEU A 241 24.79 -1.55 2.13
CA LEU A 241 25.40 -0.35 1.56
C LEU A 241 26.87 -0.18 1.97
N GLY A 242 27.25 -0.77 3.11
CA GLY A 242 28.60 -0.80 3.63
C GLY A 242 29.55 -1.76 2.92
N LEU A 243 29.06 -2.68 2.06
CA LEU A 243 29.88 -3.64 1.33
C LEU A 243 30.83 -2.97 0.34
N ALA A 244 32.04 -3.51 0.17
CA ALA A 244 33.05 -2.95 -0.73
C ALA A 244 32.54 -2.91 -2.19
N GLU A 245 31.79 -3.92 -2.59
CA GLU A 245 31.17 -4.08 -3.90
C GLU A 245 30.04 -3.07 -4.16
N MET A 246 29.48 -2.46 -3.10
CA MET A 246 28.42 -1.44 -3.20
C MET A 246 28.95 0.00 -3.07
N ARG A 247 30.22 0.16 -2.69
CA ARG A 247 30.92 1.46 -2.59
C ARG A 247 31.56 1.87 -3.92
N ASP A 248 30.80 1.80 -5.01
CA ASP A 248 31.21 2.31 -6.32
C ASP A 248 30.94 3.82 -6.43
N ALA A 249 31.90 4.58 -6.95
CA ALA A 249 31.77 6.00 -7.22
C ALA A 249 30.59 6.33 -8.18
N GLN A 250 30.32 5.46 -9.17
CA GLN A 250 29.16 5.63 -10.06
C GLN A 250 27.82 5.34 -9.35
N ALA A 251 27.81 4.33 -8.48
CA ALA A 251 26.64 4.02 -7.66
C ALA A 251 26.34 5.14 -6.66
N GLY A 252 27.38 5.76 -6.09
CA GLY A 252 27.27 6.96 -5.26
C GLY A 252 26.73 8.17 -6.03
N LEU A 253 27.15 8.37 -7.28
CA LEU A 253 26.64 9.43 -8.17
C LEU A 253 25.14 9.25 -8.47
N ASN A 254 24.71 8.02 -8.75
CA ASN A 254 23.29 7.70 -8.97
C ASN A 254 22.46 7.90 -7.68
N PHE A 255 22.98 7.50 -6.53
CA PHE A 255 22.32 7.73 -5.24
C PHE A 255 22.17 9.22 -4.95
N GLN A 256 23.21 10.03 -5.18
CA GLN A 256 23.15 11.48 -5.00
C GLN A 256 22.19 12.17 -5.99
N GLY A 257 22.14 11.70 -7.24
CA GLY A 257 21.30 12.29 -8.28
C GLY A 257 19.82 11.88 -8.22
N THR A 258 19.52 10.66 -7.74
CA THR A 258 18.16 10.09 -7.80
C THR A 258 17.56 9.76 -6.44
N GLY A 259 18.36 9.74 -5.36
CA GLY A 259 17.95 9.28 -4.03
C GLY A 259 17.69 7.77 -3.95
N LYS A 260 17.84 7.01 -5.05
CA LYS A 260 17.60 5.57 -5.09
C LYS A 260 18.82 4.80 -4.59
N LEU A 261 18.61 3.90 -3.64
CA LEU A 261 19.65 3.01 -3.12
C LEU A 261 20.26 2.17 -4.25
N VAL A 262 21.53 1.78 -4.05
CA VAL A 262 22.22 0.85 -4.93
C VAL A 262 21.44 -0.46 -4.97
N ALA A 263 21.23 -1.00 -6.17
CA ALA A 263 20.50 -2.26 -6.38
C ALA A 263 21.49 -3.44 -6.36
N PRO A 264 21.68 -4.14 -5.22
CA PRO A 264 22.60 -5.26 -5.17
C PRO A 264 22.13 -6.34 -6.14
N MET A 265 23.02 -6.75 -7.05
CA MET A 265 22.74 -7.80 -8.03
C MET A 265 21.53 -7.53 -8.95
N GLY A 266 21.16 -6.26 -9.13
CA GLY A 266 19.98 -5.87 -9.90
C GLY A 266 18.66 -6.00 -9.14
N ALA A 267 18.68 -6.34 -7.85
CA ALA A 267 17.51 -6.34 -6.98
C ALA A 267 17.32 -4.96 -6.33
N GLN A 268 16.08 -4.46 -6.31
CA GLN A 268 15.74 -3.22 -5.63
C GLN A 268 15.87 -3.42 -4.11
N LEU A 269 16.76 -2.65 -3.47
CA LEU A 269 16.90 -2.65 -2.01
C LEU A 269 15.84 -1.72 -1.40
N LEU A 270 14.90 -2.28 -0.64
CA LEU A 270 13.87 -1.54 0.08
C LEU A 270 14.19 -1.48 1.56
N HIS A 271 14.12 -0.28 2.12
CA HIS A 271 14.22 -0.05 3.55
C HIS A 271 12.84 -0.25 4.18
N VAL A 272 12.74 -1.29 5.01
CA VAL A 272 11.49 -1.68 5.68
C VAL A 272 11.81 -1.89 7.15
N PRO A 273 11.52 -0.91 8.03
CA PRO A 273 11.87 -0.97 9.44
C PRO A 273 11.28 -2.17 10.19
N ASP A 274 10.15 -2.72 9.72
CA ASP A 274 9.45 -3.85 10.34
C ASP A 274 10.08 -5.22 10.04
N VAL A 275 11.12 -5.28 9.19
CA VAL A 275 11.91 -6.49 9.01
C VAL A 275 12.70 -6.76 10.31
N PRO A 276 12.59 -7.96 10.91
CA PRO A 276 13.28 -8.28 12.15
C PRO A 276 14.80 -8.09 12.04
N ASP A 277 15.42 -7.65 13.13
CA ASP A 277 16.87 -7.51 13.20
C ASP A 277 17.58 -8.85 12.90
N GLY A 278 18.73 -8.76 12.23
CA GLY A 278 19.49 -9.94 11.80
C GLY A 278 18.85 -10.69 10.62
N LYS A 279 17.84 -10.12 9.96
CA LYS A 279 17.21 -10.71 8.76
C LYS A 279 17.26 -9.78 7.55
N LEU A 280 17.42 -10.40 6.39
CA LEU A 280 17.31 -9.76 5.08
C LEU A 280 16.50 -10.69 4.18
N ILE A 281 15.48 -10.19 3.50
CA ILE A 281 14.52 -11.02 2.75
C ILE A 281 14.74 -10.79 1.26
N GLY A 282 15.16 -11.82 0.53
CA GLY A 282 15.22 -11.82 -0.93
C GLY A 282 13.92 -12.38 -1.50
N ILE A 283 13.28 -11.64 -2.40
CA ILE A 283 12.02 -12.05 -3.03
C ILE A 283 12.05 -11.89 -4.55
N ASP A 284 11.18 -12.66 -5.20
CA ASP A 284 10.69 -12.39 -6.55
C ASP A 284 9.31 -11.73 -6.48
N HIS A 285 9.23 -10.41 -6.52
CA HIS A 285 7.96 -9.66 -6.41
C HIS A 285 6.93 -10.04 -7.47
N THR A 286 7.33 -10.62 -8.61
CA THR A 286 6.40 -10.99 -9.69
C THR A 286 5.53 -12.18 -9.35
N CYS A 287 5.91 -12.95 -8.32
CA CYS A 287 5.22 -14.17 -7.96
C CYS A 287 5.27 -14.51 -6.45
N ALA A 288 5.91 -13.71 -5.60
CA ALA A 288 6.05 -14.04 -4.18
C ALA A 288 4.74 -13.88 -3.39
N LEU A 289 4.04 -12.76 -3.57
CA LEU A 289 2.98 -12.32 -2.66
C LEU A 289 1.75 -11.81 -3.40
N GLU A 290 0.56 -12.23 -2.95
CA GLU A 290 -0.71 -11.62 -3.33
C GLU A 290 -1.20 -10.73 -2.18
N MET A 291 -1.73 -9.55 -2.52
CA MET A 291 -2.46 -8.70 -1.60
C MET A 291 -3.95 -8.85 -1.84
N VAL A 292 -4.71 -9.14 -0.78
CA VAL A 292 -6.17 -9.22 -0.82
C VAL A 292 -6.71 -8.00 -0.10
N GLN A 293 -7.50 -7.19 -0.78
CA GLN A 293 -8.03 -5.95 -0.23
C GLN A 293 -9.57 -6.00 -0.21
N ALA A 294 -10.15 -5.72 0.94
CA ALA A 294 -11.60 -5.63 1.09
C ALA A 294 -12.03 -4.17 1.18
N GLY A 295 -12.54 -3.66 0.07
CA GLY A 295 -12.93 -2.25 -0.07
C GLY A 295 -11.77 -1.27 -0.05
N ASP A 296 -12.11 0.01 -0.18
CA ASP A 296 -11.14 1.11 -0.16
C ASP A 296 -10.98 1.67 1.27
N VAL A 297 -10.29 2.80 1.42
CA VAL A 297 -10.22 3.57 2.66
C VAL A 297 -11.64 3.97 3.10
N GLN A 298 -12.10 3.37 4.20
CA GLN A 298 -13.38 3.68 4.81
C GLN A 298 -13.17 4.77 5.87
N THR A 299 -13.93 5.86 5.74
CA THR A 299 -13.95 6.94 6.73
C THR A 299 -15.35 7.06 7.32
N GLU A 300 -15.49 6.82 8.61
CA GLU A 300 -16.74 7.06 9.34
C GLU A 300 -16.59 8.35 10.13
N TYR A 301 -17.45 9.32 9.85
CA TYR A 301 -17.44 10.61 10.52
C TYR A 301 -18.68 10.76 11.39
N ASP A 302 -18.48 11.00 12.69
CA ASP A 302 -19.53 11.26 13.64
C ASP A 302 -19.26 12.53 14.45
N LYS A 303 -20.33 13.32 14.65
CA LYS A 303 -20.31 14.54 15.47
C LYS A 303 -21.05 14.24 16.76
N LEU A 304 -20.29 14.07 17.84
CA LEU A 304 -20.86 13.90 19.17
C LEU A 304 -21.22 15.26 19.75
N ILE A 305 -22.48 15.64 19.57
CA ILE A 305 -23.04 16.92 20.02
C ILE A 305 -22.87 17.09 21.53
N ASP A 306 -23.15 16.06 22.33
CA ASP A 306 -23.13 16.12 23.79
C ASP A 306 -21.74 16.37 24.39
N ARG A 307 -20.68 16.02 23.65
CA ARG A 307 -19.29 16.16 24.13
C ARG A 307 -18.48 17.21 23.37
N GLN A 308 -19.09 17.89 22.41
CA GLN A 308 -18.41 18.79 21.47
C GLN A 308 -17.14 18.14 20.86
N LEU A 309 -17.23 16.84 20.55
CA LEU A 309 -16.14 16.07 19.96
C LEU A 309 -16.45 15.73 18.51
N GLU A 310 -15.46 15.88 17.66
CA GLU A 310 -15.47 15.29 16.33
C GLU A 310 -14.69 13.97 16.34
N ARG A 311 -15.30 12.93 15.78
CA ARG A 311 -14.67 11.63 15.62
C ARG A 311 -14.67 11.26 14.15
N ALA A 312 -13.48 10.96 13.64
CA ALA A 312 -13.31 10.34 12.34
C ALA A 312 -12.59 9.00 12.55
N SER A 313 -13.27 7.88 12.29
CA SER A 313 -12.61 6.58 12.19
C SER A 313 -12.13 6.44 10.74
N ILE A 314 -10.85 6.13 10.54
CA ILE A 314 -10.33 5.78 9.21
C ILE A 314 -9.83 4.36 9.28
N SER A 315 -10.25 3.51 8.35
CA SER A 315 -9.82 2.12 8.31
C SER A 315 -9.72 1.56 6.91
N THR A 316 -8.86 0.56 6.76
CA THR A 316 -8.60 -0.20 5.55
C THR A 316 -8.48 -1.66 5.92
N ILE A 317 -8.97 -2.56 5.08
CA ILE A 317 -8.90 -4.00 5.32
C ILE A 317 -8.03 -4.60 4.23
N ALA A 318 -6.93 -5.21 4.63
CA ALA A 318 -6.03 -5.91 3.73
C ALA A 318 -5.49 -7.19 4.39
N GLY A 319 -5.22 -8.19 3.58
CA GLY A 319 -4.49 -9.40 3.95
C GLY A 319 -3.48 -9.75 2.87
N PHE A 320 -2.58 -10.66 3.20
CA PHE A 320 -1.52 -11.08 2.31
C PHE A 320 -1.41 -12.60 2.33
N THR A 321 -1.04 -13.18 1.20
CA THR A 321 -0.78 -14.62 1.09
C THR A 321 0.38 -14.88 0.16
N LYS A 322 1.16 -15.92 0.46
CA LYS A 322 2.28 -16.33 -0.38
C LYS A 322 1.78 -17.22 -1.50
N ILE A 323 2.07 -16.82 -2.74
CA ILE A 323 1.66 -17.59 -3.92
C ILE A 323 2.61 -18.77 -4.12
N PHE A 324 3.92 -18.50 -4.10
CA PHE A 324 4.98 -19.51 -4.22
C PHE A 324 6.00 -19.36 -3.09
N SER A 325 6.04 -20.33 -2.18
CA SER A 325 6.99 -20.34 -1.05
C SER A 325 8.46 -20.31 -1.49
N GLY A 326 8.77 -20.94 -2.63
CA GLY A 326 10.13 -20.95 -3.21
C GLY A 326 10.63 -19.59 -3.72
N ALA A 327 9.73 -18.62 -3.93
CA ALA A 327 10.06 -17.28 -4.42
C ALA A 327 10.55 -16.32 -3.32
N VAL A 328 10.60 -16.79 -2.07
CA VAL A 328 11.03 -16.03 -0.89
C VAL A 328 12.16 -16.78 -0.19
N LYS A 329 13.28 -16.11 0.06
CA LYS A 329 14.39 -16.62 0.87
C LYS A 329 14.81 -15.58 1.89
N VAL A 330 15.21 -16.04 3.07
CA VAL A 330 15.64 -15.17 4.16
C VAL A 330 17.11 -15.42 4.41
N LEU A 331 17.90 -14.36 4.54
CA LEU A 331 19.25 -14.41 5.07
C LEU A 331 19.21 -14.06 6.55
N GLY A 332 19.55 -15.03 7.40
CA GLY A 332 19.78 -14.82 8.82
C GLY A 332 21.26 -14.49 9.06
N TYR A 333 21.54 -13.38 9.74
CA TYR A 333 22.89 -12.93 10.04
C TYR A 333 22.98 -12.43 11.49
N THR A 334 24.17 -12.48 12.08
CA THR A 334 24.43 -11.92 13.41
C THR A 334 25.26 -10.66 13.26
N ALA A 335 24.70 -9.53 13.71
CA ALA A 335 25.36 -8.23 13.69
C ALA A 335 26.62 -8.21 14.56
#